data_AF-A0A353XUZ8-F1
#
_entry.id   AF-A0A353XUZ8-F1
#
_cell.length_a   1.000
_cell.length_b   1.000
_cell.length_c   1.000
_cell.angle_alpha   90.00
_cell.angle_beta   90.00
_cell.angle_gamma   90.00
#
_symmetry.space_group_name_H-M   'P 1'
#
loop_
_entity.id
_entity.type
_entity.pdbx_description
1 polymer ?
#
loop_
_entity_poly.entity_id
_entity_poly.type
_entity_poly.pdbx_seq_one_letter_code
_entity_poly.pdbx_strand_id
1 'polypeptide(L)'
;MIKHIAILASLFLLPFAAQAAQAVPNAYQQAITCKDNNCPYTYEFISTPKVKKSIQQAFHNSKAQVPSWLFSANSVTVPVVPTIINGNKAIKIDSCKPHDCASDNVVGYYDTKTKKFSGTYTMNGKKIVIQ
;
A
#
# COMPACT_ATOMS: atom_id res chain seq x y z
N MET A 1 -45.08 12.18 61.95
CA MET A 1 -45.38 11.17 60.91
C MET A 1 -44.31 11.28 59.83
N ILE A 2 -43.31 10.41 59.87
CA ILE A 2 -42.14 10.43 58.97
C ILE A 2 -42.45 9.44 57.83
N LYS A 3 -42.62 9.94 56.60
CA LYS A 3 -42.80 9.10 55.40
C LYS A 3 -41.43 8.82 54.78
N HIS A 4 -41.13 7.54 54.64
CA HIS A 4 -39.97 6.98 53.96
C HIS A 4 -39.92 7.38 52.47
N ILE A 5 -38.75 7.75 51.99
CA ILE A 5 -38.41 7.66 50.57
C ILE A 5 -37.03 6.97 50.50
N ALA A 6 -37.06 5.66 50.28
CA ALA A 6 -35.89 4.87 49.92
C ALA A 6 -35.70 4.98 48.40
N ILE A 7 -34.65 5.69 47.97
CA ILE A 7 -34.24 5.72 46.56
C ILE A 7 -33.22 4.59 46.38
N LEU A 8 -33.68 3.46 45.82
CA LEU A 8 -32.81 2.40 45.31
C LEU A 8 -32.07 2.92 44.07
N ALA A 9 -30.81 3.30 44.24
CA ALA A 9 -29.89 3.52 43.13
C ALA A 9 -29.51 2.16 42.51
N SER A 10 -30.23 1.74 41.48
CA SER A 10 -29.87 0.58 40.67
C SER A 10 -28.69 0.96 39.76
N LEU A 11 -27.47 0.59 40.17
CA LEU A 11 -26.29 0.60 39.30
C LEU A 11 -26.47 -0.46 38.20
N PHE A 12 -26.91 -0.03 37.02
CA PHE A 12 -26.72 -0.79 35.79
C PHE A 12 -25.25 -0.70 35.36
N LEU A 13 -24.44 -1.66 35.80
CA LEU A 13 -23.12 -1.95 35.22
C LEU A 13 -23.35 -2.60 33.85
N LEU A 14 -23.41 -1.80 32.79
CA LEU A 14 -23.34 -2.31 31.43
C LEU A 14 -21.89 -2.77 31.16
N PRO A 15 -21.66 -4.03 30.75
CA PRO A 15 -20.35 -4.44 30.29
C PRO A 15 -20.09 -3.74 28.95
N PHE A 16 -19.20 -2.76 28.96
CA PHE A 16 -18.56 -2.28 27.74
C PHE A 16 -17.78 -3.47 27.15
N ALA A 17 -18.38 -4.19 26.21
CA ALA A 17 -17.64 -5.07 25.33
C ALA A 17 -16.69 -4.17 24.53
N ALA A 18 -15.43 -4.09 24.97
CA ALA A 18 -14.36 -3.47 24.20
C ALA A 18 -14.26 -4.24 22.89
N GLN A 19 -14.91 -3.73 21.84
CA GLN A 19 -14.65 -4.17 20.49
C GLN A 19 -13.20 -3.79 20.20
N ALA A 20 -12.29 -4.76 20.33
CA ALA A 20 -10.96 -4.62 19.80
C ALA A 20 -11.10 -4.32 18.31
N ALA A 21 -10.92 -3.05 17.94
CA ALA A 21 -10.85 -2.65 16.55
C ALA A 21 -9.74 -3.49 15.92
N GLN A 22 -10.13 -4.51 15.14
CA GLN A 22 -9.19 -5.33 14.41
C GLN A 22 -8.46 -4.39 13.48
N ALA A 23 -7.20 -4.08 13.78
CA ALA A 23 -6.40 -3.21 12.93
C ALA A 23 -6.36 -3.85 11.55
N VAL A 24 -7.06 -3.24 10.58
CA VAL A 24 -6.99 -3.67 9.18
C VAL A 24 -5.51 -3.71 8.82
N PRO A 25 -4.97 -4.87 8.40
CA PRO A 25 -3.55 -4.98 8.15
C PRO A 25 -3.15 -3.92 7.13
N ASN A 26 -2.10 -3.15 7.40
CA ASN A 26 -1.67 -2.11 6.46
C ASN A 26 -1.37 -2.74 5.08
N ALA A 27 -1.60 -2.00 3.99
CA ALA A 27 -1.47 -2.49 2.61
C ALA A 27 -0.13 -3.20 2.33
N TYR A 28 0.93 -2.83 3.06
CA TYR A 28 2.21 -3.54 2.98
C TYR A 28 2.13 -4.98 3.50
N GLN A 29 1.55 -5.20 4.68
CA GLN A 29 1.41 -6.55 5.23
C GLN A 29 0.46 -7.38 4.37
N GLN A 30 -0.64 -6.79 3.91
CA GLN A 30 -1.56 -7.45 2.97
C GLN A 30 -0.83 -7.89 1.70
N ALA A 31 -0.03 -7.01 1.09
CA ALA A 31 0.74 -7.34 -0.11
C ALA A 31 1.75 -8.49 0.10
N ILE A 32 2.31 -8.68 1.29
CA ILE A 32 3.30 -9.73 1.54
C ILE A 32 2.64 -11.10 1.79
N THR A 33 1.42 -11.10 2.32
CA THR A 33 0.74 -12.33 2.73
C THR A 33 -0.39 -12.74 1.80
N CYS A 34 -0.84 -11.85 0.91
CA CYS A 34 -1.90 -12.14 -0.04
C CYS A 34 -1.53 -13.28 -1.00
N LYS A 35 -2.56 -13.92 -1.51
CA LYS A 35 -2.50 -14.95 -2.55
C LYS A 35 -3.56 -14.63 -3.58
N ASP A 36 -3.27 -14.95 -4.84
CA ASP A 36 -4.18 -14.80 -5.97
C ASP A 36 -4.75 -13.37 -6.08
N ASN A 37 -6.06 -13.24 -6.27
CA ASN A 37 -6.74 -11.97 -6.57
C ASN A 37 -7.04 -11.10 -5.34
N ASN A 38 -6.61 -11.50 -4.14
CA ASN A 38 -6.93 -10.78 -2.89
C ASN A 38 -5.76 -9.91 -2.40
N CYS A 39 -4.99 -9.35 -3.34
CA CYS A 39 -3.90 -8.45 -3.06
C CYS A 39 -4.36 -6.99 -3.15
N PRO A 40 -3.77 -6.08 -2.35
CA PRO A 40 -4.08 -4.66 -2.47
C PRO A 40 -3.68 -4.14 -3.84
N TYR A 41 -4.35 -3.09 -4.29
CA TYR A 41 -3.97 -2.40 -5.52
C TYR A 41 -2.58 -1.78 -5.39
N THR A 42 -1.88 -1.67 -6.52
CA THR A 42 -0.55 -1.09 -6.56
C THR A 42 -0.50 0.28 -5.88
N TYR A 43 -1.51 1.14 -6.10
CA TYR A 43 -1.59 2.46 -5.46
C TYR A 43 -1.54 2.36 -3.92
N GLU A 44 -2.29 1.45 -3.31
CA GLU A 44 -2.35 1.27 -1.86
C GLU A 44 -0.99 0.82 -1.31
N PHE A 45 -0.33 -0.10 -2.03
CA PHE A 45 0.99 -0.62 -1.65
C PHE A 45 2.09 0.44 -1.79
N ILE A 46 2.18 1.11 -2.93
CA ILE A 46 3.25 2.11 -3.20
C ILE A 46 3.05 3.39 -2.40
N SER A 47 1.83 3.69 -1.94
CA SER A 47 1.55 4.82 -1.07
C SER A 47 2.03 4.60 0.37
N THR A 48 2.39 3.36 0.75
CA THR A 48 3.00 3.13 2.06
C THR A 48 4.34 3.87 2.17
N PRO A 49 4.62 4.62 3.27
CA PRO A 49 5.74 5.55 3.32
C PRO A 49 7.10 4.95 2.95
N LYS A 50 7.36 3.71 3.39
CA LYS A 50 8.61 3.01 3.11
C LYS A 50 8.75 2.56 1.65
N VAL A 51 7.67 2.14 1.01
CA VAL A 51 7.69 1.73 -0.41
C VAL A 51 7.80 2.97 -1.29
N LYS A 52 7.01 4.01 -0.99
CA LYS A 52 7.10 5.31 -1.64
C LYS A 52 8.54 5.85 -1.63
N LYS A 53 9.17 5.89 -0.46
CA LYS A 53 10.55 6.34 -0.30
C LYS A 53 11.53 5.50 -1.13
N SER A 54 11.37 4.18 -1.14
CA SER A 54 12.23 3.30 -1.95
C SER A 54 12.08 3.55 -3.46
N ILE A 55 10.86 3.78 -3.95
CA ILE A 55 10.62 4.07 -5.36
C ILE A 55 11.24 5.42 -5.71
N GLN A 56 10.99 6.46 -4.91
CA GLN A 56 11.59 7.78 -5.10
C GLN A 56 13.12 7.72 -5.13
N GLN A 57 13.73 6.89 -4.27
CA GLN A 57 15.18 6.67 -4.27
C GLN A 57 15.66 6.02 -5.57
N ALA A 58 14.95 5.02 -6.11
CA ALA A 58 15.30 4.36 -7.36
C ALA A 58 15.28 5.34 -8.56
N PHE A 59 14.28 6.23 -8.61
CA PHE A 59 14.23 7.32 -9.59
C PHE A 59 15.43 8.27 -9.43
N HIS A 60 15.70 8.71 -8.21
CA HIS A 60 16.80 9.62 -7.90
C HIS A 60 18.17 9.04 -8.30
N ASN A 61 18.46 7.80 -7.91
CA ASN A 61 19.70 7.09 -8.27
C ASN A 61 19.91 6.99 -9.79
N SER A 62 18.80 6.87 -10.52
CA SER A 62 18.79 6.72 -11.97
C SER A 62 18.72 8.07 -12.71
N LYS A 63 18.84 9.18 -11.96
CA LYS A 63 18.75 10.56 -12.48
C LYS A 63 17.45 10.81 -13.26
N ALA A 64 16.37 10.13 -12.88
CA ALA A 64 15.05 10.26 -13.48
C ALA A 64 14.12 11.04 -12.54
N GLN A 65 13.25 11.86 -13.11
CA GLN A 65 12.23 12.56 -12.35
C GLN A 65 11.08 11.60 -12.01
N VAL A 66 10.62 11.64 -10.76
CA VAL A 66 9.42 10.93 -10.33
C VAL A 66 8.20 11.58 -11.01
N PRO A 67 7.39 10.84 -11.78
CA PRO A 67 6.20 11.41 -12.39
C PRO A 67 5.16 11.77 -11.32
N SER A 68 4.51 12.93 -11.48
CA SER A 68 3.50 13.43 -10.54
C SER A 68 2.28 12.51 -10.40
N TRP A 69 1.97 11.73 -11.43
CA TRP A 69 0.85 10.81 -11.45
C TRP A 69 1.07 9.54 -10.61
N LEU A 70 2.32 9.14 -10.35
CA LEU A 70 2.65 7.81 -9.82
C LEU A 70 2.03 7.50 -8.46
N PHE A 71 2.01 8.48 -7.56
CA PHE A 71 1.47 8.32 -6.21
C PHE A 71 0.08 8.95 -6.05
N SER A 72 -0.57 9.26 -7.17
CA SER A 72 -1.93 9.79 -7.17
C SER A 72 -2.95 8.66 -7.00
N ALA A 73 -4.01 8.91 -6.24
CA ALA A 73 -5.16 8.01 -6.14
C ALA A 73 -5.84 7.78 -7.49
N ASN A 74 -5.63 8.68 -8.46
CA ASN A 74 -6.19 8.55 -9.80
C ASN A 74 -5.31 7.72 -10.74
N SER A 75 -4.11 7.26 -10.31
CA SER A 75 -3.26 6.41 -11.13
C SER A 75 -3.98 5.11 -11.51
N VAL A 76 -3.80 4.66 -12.75
CA VAL A 76 -4.37 3.39 -13.18
C VAL A 76 -3.47 2.29 -12.64
N THR A 77 -4.03 1.37 -11.88
CA THR A 77 -3.28 0.33 -11.19
C THR A 77 -4.01 -1.00 -11.21
N VAL A 78 -3.25 -2.08 -11.02
CA VAL A 78 -3.76 -3.44 -10.79
C VAL A 78 -3.33 -3.92 -9.40
N PRO A 79 -3.96 -4.98 -8.86
CA PRO A 79 -3.47 -5.66 -7.67
C PRO A 79 -1.97 -6.00 -7.79
N VAL A 80 -1.23 -5.80 -6.71
CA VAL A 80 0.18 -6.22 -6.68
C VAL A 80 0.29 -7.74 -6.74
N VAL A 81 1.41 -8.23 -7.26
CA VAL A 81 1.66 -9.69 -7.35
C VAL A 81 2.86 -10.07 -6.49
N PRO A 82 2.66 -10.83 -5.40
CA PRO A 82 3.76 -11.44 -4.65
C PRO A 82 4.49 -12.44 -5.54
N THR A 83 5.81 -12.38 -5.57
CA THR A 83 6.65 -13.23 -6.41
C THR A 83 7.99 -13.54 -5.75
N ILE A 84 8.78 -14.41 -6.37
CA ILE A 84 10.14 -14.75 -5.96
C ILE A 84 11.11 -14.34 -7.07
N ILE A 85 12.12 -13.54 -6.74
CA ILE A 85 13.21 -13.14 -7.65
C ILE A 85 14.52 -13.50 -6.98
N ASN A 86 15.34 -14.34 -7.64
CA ASN A 86 16.63 -14.80 -7.12
C ASN A 86 16.52 -15.38 -5.69
N GLY A 87 15.44 -16.11 -5.40
CA GLY A 87 15.17 -16.68 -4.07
C GLY A 87 14.66 -15.69 -3.02
N ASN A 88 14.55 -14.38 -3.33
CA ASN A 88 13.99 -13.38 -2.43
C ASN A 88 12.53 -13.10 -2.75
N LYS A 89 11.71 -12.94 -1.70
CA LYS A 89 10.33 -12.47 -1.83
C LYS A 89 10.33 -11.03 -2.36
N ALA A 90 9.60 -10.80 -3.44
CA ALA A 90 9.42 -9.51 -4.05
C ALA A 90 7.93 -9.24 -4.32
N ILE A 91 7.56 -7.98 -4.43
CA ILE A 91 6.21 -7.55 -4.81
C ILE A 91 6.30 -6.86 -6.16
N LYS A 92 5.64 -7.43 -7.18
CA LYS A 92 5.49 -6.79 -8.49
C LYS A 92 4.51 -5.62 -8.37
N ILE A 93 4.92 -4.49 -8.90
CA ILE A 93 4.20 -3.22 -8.97
C ILE A 93 3.93 -2.91 -10.43
N ASP A 94 2.72 -2.47 -10.75
CA ASP A 94 2.32 -2.03 -12.08
C ASP A 94 1.35 -0.86 -11.97
N SER A 95 1.75 0.28 -12.52
CA SER A 95 0.98 1.52 -12.48
C SER A 95 1.23 2.33 -13.75
N CYS A 96 0.20 3.02 -14.23
CA CYS A 96 0.31 3.83 -15.43
C CYS A 96 -0.45 5.16 -15.32
N LYS A 97 -0.04 6.10 -16.18
CA LYS A 97 -0.63 7.43 -16.28
C LYS A 97 -2.08 7.30 -16.79
N PRO A 98 -3.04 7.98 -16.15
CA PRO A 98 -4.42 7.97 -16.62
C PRO A 98 -4.54 8.41 -18.08
N HIS A 99 -5.33 7.67 -18.85
CA HIS A 99 -5.58 7.89 -20.28
C HIS A 99 -4.37 7.73 -21.22
N ASP A 100 -3.20 7.32 -20.71
CA ASP A 100 -1.95 7.28 -21.48
C ASP A 100 -1.04 6.09 -21.07
N CYS A 101 -1.67 4.96 -20.72
CA CYS A 101 -0.98 3.87 -20.06
C CYS A 101 0.14 3.21 -20.89
N ALA A 102 -0.02 3.18 -22.22
CA ALA A 102 0.98 2.61 -23.10
C ALA A 102 2.27 3.45 -23.14
N SER A 103 2.14 4.77 -23.11
CA SER A 103 3.27 5.70 -23.24
C SER A 103 3.94 5.98 -21.90
N ASP A 104 3.18 5.97 -20.81
CA ASP A 104 3.64 6.37 -19.48
C ASP A 104 3.23 5.34 -18.41
N ASN A 105 4.18 4.49 -18.02
CA ASN A 105 3.97 3.43 -17.02
C ASN A 105 5.23 3.13 -16.21
N VAL A 106 5.02 2.63 -14.99
CA VAL A 106 6.05 2.12 -14.10
C VAL A 106 5.74 0.67 -13.79
N VAL A 107 6.68 -0.21 -14.12
CA VAL A 107 6.62 -1.63 -13.78
C VAL A 107 7.90 -1.99 -13.06
N GLY A 108 7.80 -2.72 -11.95
CA GLY A 108 8.98 -3.11 -11.22
C GLY A 108 8.69 -4.03 -10.05
N TYR A 109 9.73 -4.23 -9.24
CA TYR A 109 9.72 -5.15 -8.12
C TYR A 109 10.29 -4.46 -6.89
N TYR A 110 9.54 -4.57 -5.81
CA TYR A 110 10.01 -4.21 -4.48
C TYR A 110 10.51 -5.48 -3.77
N ASP A 111 11.81 -5.56 -3.52
CA ASP A 111 12.42 -6.66 -2.77
C ASP A 111 12.12 -6.50 -1.28
N THR A 112 11.43 -7.49 -0.71
CA THR A 112 10.97 -7.42 0.69
C THR A 112 12.09 -7.65 1.70
N LYS A 113 13.24 -8.19 1.30
CA LYS A 113 14.41 -8.40 2.16
C LYS A 113 15.29 -7.16 2.18
N THR A 114 15.70 -6.67 1.00
CA THR A 114 16.58 -5.50 0.87
C THR A 114 15.84 -4.17 0.99
N LYS A 115 14.50 -4.20 0.90
CA LYS A 115 13.62 -3.02 0.94
C LYS A 115 13.88 -2.03 -0.19
N LYS A 116 14.44 -2.53 -1.31
CA LYS A 116 14.76 -1.74 -2.50
C LYS A 116 13.75 -2.00 -3.62
N PHE A 117 13.53 -0.98 -4.44
CA PHE A 117 12.73 -1.05 -5.64
C PHE A 117 13.65 -1.01 -6.86
N SER A 118 13.35 -1.85 -7.85
CA SER A 118 13.98 -1.77 -9.16
C SER A 118 12.94 -2.05 -10.24
N GLY A 119 13.07 -1.42 -11.41
CA GLY A 119 12.08 -1.56 -12.46
C GLY A 119 12.38 -0.71 -13.67
N THR A 120 11.33 -0.45 -14.44
CA THR A 120 11.36 0.39 -15.63
C THR A 120 10.28 1.45 -15.55
N TYR A 121 10.65 2.67 -15.93
CA TYR A 121 9.72 3.76 -16.20
C TYR A 121 9.69 4.01 -17.71
N THR A 122 8.54 3.83 -18.32
CA THR A 122 8.27 4.27 -19.69
C THR A 122 7.73 5.70 -19.63
N MET A 123 8.33 6.62 -20.38
CA MET A 123 7.93 8.03 -20.47
C MET A 123 7.85 8.42 -21.94
N ASN A 124 6.68 8.82 -22.42
CA ASN A 124 6.43 9.09 -23.85
C ASN A 124 6.92 7.94 -24.75
N GLY A 125 6.68 6.69 -24.32
CA GLY A 125 7.11 5.47 -25.03
C GLY A 125 8.60 5.12 -24.92
N LYS A 126 9.41 5.96 -24.27
CA LYS A 126 10.84 5.67 -24.04
C LYS A 126 11.05 5.03 -22.68
N LYS A 127 11.77 3.91 -22.64
CA LYS A 127 12.01 3.14 -21.42
C LYS A 127 13.30 3.56 -20.72
N ILE A 128 13.21 3.76 -19.41
CA ILE A 128 14.32 4.08 -18.50
C ILE A 128 14.35 3.00 -17.42
N VAL A 129 15.53 2.46 -17.11
CA VAL A 129 15.71 1.55 -15.96
C VAL A 129 15.86 2.39 -14.69
N ILE A 130 15.14 2.03 -13.63
CA ILE A 130 15.16 2.70 -12.33
C ILE A 130 15.54 1.71 -11.21
N GLN A 131 16.51 2.04 -10.35
CA GLN A 131 17.02 1.16 -9.29
C GLN A 131 17.75 1.89 -8.15
#